data_AF-B1N0E0-F1
#
_entry.id   AF-B1N0E0-F1
#
_cell.length_a   1.000
_cell.length_b   1.000
_cell.length_c   1.000
_cell.angle_alpha   90.00
_cell.angle_beta   90.00
_cell.angle_gamma   90.00
#
_symmetry.space_group_name_H-M   'P 1'
#
loop_
_entity.id
_entity.type
_entity.pdbx_description
1 polymer ?
#
loop_
_entity_poly.entity_id
_entity_poly.type
_entity_poly.pdbx_seq_one_letter_code
_entity_poly.pdbx_strand_id
1 'polypeptide(L)' 'MSIRYSQDFKDSLVKLHQEGRSLKSLAEEFGPSKDSIAIWVKQATPIMIKGQSKTFKDVKHLENREEVYLKA' A
#
# COMPACT_ATOMS: atom_id res chain seq x y z
N MET A 1 -21.18 0.96 -0.34
CA MET A 1 -20.66 0.98 1.05
C MET A 1 -19.14 0.89 0.98
N SER A 2 -18.39 1.81 1.60
CA SER A 2 -16.92 1.79 1.56
C SER A 2 -16.39 1.10 2.82
N ILE A 3 -15.86 -0.12 2.68
CA ILE A 3 -15.15 -0.79 3.78
C ILE A 3 -13.77 -0.14 3.92
N ARG A 4 -13.44 0.33 5.12
CA ARG A 4 -12.14 0.91 5.46
C ARG A 4 -11.46 0.00 6.48
N TYR A 5 -10.34 -0.60 6.07
CA TYR A 5 -9.47 -1.37 6.95
C TYR A 5 -8.44 -0.45 7.60
N SER A 6 -8.17 -0.65 8.90
CA SER A 6 -7.10 0.04 9.62
C SER A 6 -5.73 -0.30 9.03
N GLN A 7 -4.73 0.54 9.31
CA GLN A 7 -3.38 0.30 8.81
C GLN A 7 -2.76 -0.94 9.47
N ASP A 8 -2.90 -1.09 10.79
CA ASP A 8 -2.36 -2.25 11.53
C ASP A 8 -2.91 -3.58 11.02
N PHE A 9 -4.18 -3.61 10.62
CA PHE A 9 -4.81 -4.79 10.04
C PHE A 9 -4.20 -5.14 8.67
N LYS A 10 -4.00 -4.13 7.81
CA LYS A 10 -3.34 -4.34 6.50
C LYS A 10 -1.92 -4.83 6.68
N ASP A 11 -1.16 -4.23 7.60
CA ASP A 11 0.24 -4.58 7.87
C ASP A 11 0.36 -6.00 8.41
N SER A 12 -0.59 -6.43 9.25
CA SER A 12 -0.68 -7.81 9.73
C SER A 12 -0.86 -8.81 8.59
N LEU A 13 -1.76 -8.53 7.64
CA LEU A 13 -1.97 -9.40 6.47
C LEU A 13 -0.78 -9.44 5.52
N VAL A 14 -0.10 -8.31 5.34
CA VAL A 14 1.15 -8.24 4.56
C VAL A 14 2.22 -9.11 5.21
N LYS A 15 2.41 -8.99 6.52
CA LYS A 15 3.40 -9.77 7.27
C LYS A 15 3.12 -11.28 7.16
N LEU A 16 1.88 -11.70 7.37
CA LEU A 16 1.48 -13.10 7.24
C LEU A 16 1.75 -13.66 5.82
N HIS A 17 1.52 -12.84 4.79
CA HIS A 17 1.85 -13.25 3.42
C HIS A 17 3.36 -13.39 3.20
N GLN A 18 4.17 -12.48 3.75
CA GLN A 18 5.63 -12.56 3.70
C GLN A 18 6.18 -13.78 4.46
N GLU A 19 5.47 -14.25 5.50
CA GLU A 19 5.76 -15.49 6.22
C GLU A 19 5.35 -16.77 5.43
N GLY A 20 4.78 -16.62 4.23
CA GLY A 20 4.47 -17.73 3.33
C GLY A 20 2.99 -18.11 3.24
N ARG A 21 2.09 -17.39 3.93
CA ARG A 21 0.63 -17.62 3.78
C ARG A 21 0.17 -17.21 2.38
N SER A 22 -0.73 -17.99 1.79
CA SER A 22 -1.30 -17.66 0.49
C SER A 22 -2.34 -16.55 0.60
N LEU A 23 -2.41 -15.68 -0.42
CA LEU A 23 -3.42 -14.61 -0.48
C LEU A 23 -4.87 -15.15 -0.43
N LYS A 24 -5.08 -16.37 -0.96
CA LYS A 24 -6.39 -17.03 -0.93
C LYS A 24 -6.82 -17.36 0.50
N SER A 25 -5.94 -18.00 1.28
CA SER A 25 -6.22 -18.33 2.68
C SER A 25 -6.50 -17.08 3.51
N LEU A 26 -5.73 -16.01 3.30
CA LEU A 26 -5.93 -14.76 4.02
C LEU A 26 -7.26 -14.09 3.64
N ALA A 27 -7.66 -14.15 2.37
CA ALA A 27 -8.93 -13.59 1.94
C ALA A 27 -10.14 -14.35 2.53
N GLU A 28 -10.06 -15.68 2.55
CA GLU A 28 -11.12 -16.55 3.09
C GLU A 28 -11.26 -16.40 4.62
N GLU A 29 -10.15 -16.21 5.35
CA GLU A 29 -10.15 -16.14 6.82
C GLU A 29 -10.50 -14.73 7.34
N PHE A 30 -9.95 -13.68 6.73
CA PHE A 30 -10.04 -12.33 7.28
C PHE A 30 -11.08 -11.45 6.56
N GLY A 31 -11.52 -11.84 5.36
CA GLY A 31 -12.59 -11.18 4.62
C GLY A 31 -12.18 -10.23 3.46
N PRO A 32 -11.03 -9.52 3.48
CA PRO A 32 -10.60 -8.74 2.31
C PRO A 32 -10.46 -9.60 1.06
N SER A 33 -10.75 -9.03 -0.11
CA SER A 33 -10.48 -9.74 -1.36
C SER A 33 -8.99 -10.00 -1.55
N LYS A 34 -8.67 -11.11 -2.23
CA LYS A 34 -7.31 -11.48 -2.64
C LYS A 34 -6.56 -10.31 -3.31
N ASP A 35 -7.25 -9.58 -4.18
CA ASP A 35 -6.70 -8.43 -4.90
C ASP A 35 -6.38 -7.25 -3.99
N SER A 36 -7.20 -6.99 -2.97
CA SER A 36 -6.92 -5.96 -1.97
C SER A 36 -5.66 -6.27 -1.17
N ILE A 37 -5.50 -7.53 -0.73
CA ILE A 37 -4.32 -7.98 0.00
C ILE A 37 -3.08 -7.90 -0.90
N ALA A 38 -3.18 -8.30 -2.18
CA ALA A 38 -2.09 -8.18 -3.14
C ALA A 38 -1.62 -6.72 -3.34
N ILE A 39 -2.56 -5.76 -3.37
CA ILE A 39 -2.24 -4.33 -3.45
C ILE A 39 -1.47 -3.88 -2.20
N TRP A 40 -1.88 -4.29 -1.00
CA TRP A 40 -1.17 -3.92 0.24
C TRP A 40 0.23 -4.50 0.29
N VAL A 41 0.41 -5.77 -0.14
CA VAL A 41 1.73 -6.41 -0.25
C VAL A 41 2.64 -5.64 -1.20
N LYS A 42 2.12 -5.24 -2.37
CA LYS A 42 2.86 -4.43 -3.36
C LYS A 42 3.23 -3.05 -2.80
N GLN A 43 2.33 -2.41 -2.07
CA GLN A 43 2.58 -1.10 -1.46
C GLN A 43 3.59 -1.15 -0.30
N ALA A 44 3.62 -2.27 0.42
CA ALA A 44 4.55 -2.52 1.50
C ALA A 44 5.94 -2.97 1.02
N THR A 45 6.04 -3.49 -0.22
CA THR A 45 7.32 -3.82 -0.83
C THR A 45 7.97 -2.54 -1.35
N PRO A 46 9.10 -2.08 -0.79
CA PRO A 46 9.76 -0.87 -1.25
C PRO A 46 10.26 -1.07 -2.68
N ILE A 47 9.74 -0.28 -3.62
CA ILE A 47 10.31 -0.16 -4.96
C ILE A 47 11.35 0.98 -4.94
N MET A 48 12.61 0.63 -5.22
CA MET A 48 13.66 1.63 -5.44
C MET A 48 13.39 2.35 -6.76
N ILE A 49 12.98 3.62 -6.70
CA ILE A 49 12.92 4.49 -7.87
C ILE A 49 14.05 5.52 -7.72
N LYS A 50 15.04 5.47 -8.63
CA LYS A 50 16.17 6.41 -8.70
C LYS A 50 16.99 6.58 -7.41
N GLY A 51 17.34 5.48 -6.74
CA GLY A 51 18.24 5.53 -5.57
C GLY A 51 17.63 6.12 -4.29
N GLN A 52 16.32 6.40 -4.27
CA GLN A 52 15.58 6.68 -3.04
C GLN A 52 14.53 5.57 -2.82
N SER A 53 14.52 4.98 -1.63
CA SER A 53 13.40 4.15 -1.19
C SER A 53 12.18 5.07 -1.01
N LYS A 54 11.17 4.95 -1.87
CA LYS A 54 9.90 5.65 -1.70
C LYS A 54 8.76 4.66 -1.63
N THR A 55 7.86 4.85 -0.68
CA THR A 55 6.61 4.10 -0.60
C THR A 55 5.54 4.81 -1.44
N PHE A 56 4.52 4.09 -1.91
CA PHE A 56 3.43 4.70 -2.71
C PHE A 56 2.70 5.87 -2.00
N LYS A 57 2.78 5.93 -0.67
CA LYS A 57 2.20 7.03 0.12
C LYS A 57 2.94 8.36 -0.09
N ASP A 58 4.21 8.32 -0.47
CA ASP A 58 5.08 9.50 -0.58
C ASP A 58 4.94 10.23 -1.92
N VAL A 59 4.44 9.56 -2.96
CA VAL A 59 4.38 10.10 -4.33
C VAL A 59 3.24 11.11 -4.52
N LYS A 60 2.20 11.08 -3.67
CA LYS A 60 0.99 11.92 -3.84
C LYS A 60 1.12 13.34 -3.28
N HIS A 61 2.26 13.69 -2.66
CA HIS A 61 2.45 15.00 -2.04
C HIS A 61 3.27 16.00 -2.88
N LEU A 62 3.82 15.61 -4.04
CA LEU A 62 4.62 16.52 -4.86
C LEU A 62 3.80 17.36 -5.85
N GLU A 63 2.63 16.91 -6.30
CA GLU A 63 1.85 17.64 -7.33
C GLU A 63 1.23 18.96 -6.83
N ASN A 64 1.19 19.22 -5.52
CA ASN A 64 0.58 20.44 -4.97
C ASN A 64 1.56 21.59 -4.66
N ARG A 65 2.86 21.46 -4.97
CA ARG A 65 3.85 22.52 -4.66
C ARG A 65 4.37 23.28 -5.89
N GLU A 66 4.21 22.75 -7.10
CA GLU A 66 4.74 23.42 -8.31
C GLU A 66 3.80 24.53 -8.84
N GLU A 67 2.50 24.49 -8.55
CA GLU A 67 1.53 25.52 -8.99
C GLU A 67 1.73 26.90 -8.33
N VAL A 68 2.47 26.98 -7.21
CA VAL A 68 2.62 28.25 -6.46
C VAL A 68 3.74 29.14 -7.02
N TYR A 69 4.71 28.59 -7.78
CA TYR A 69 5.89 29.36 -8.22
C TYR A 69 5.79 29.98 -9.62
N LEU A 70 4.77 29.66 -10.41
CA LEU A 70 4.60 30.19 -11.77
C LEU A 70 3.61 31.37 -11.88
N LYS A 71 3.13 31.90 -10.75
CA LYS A 71 2.21 33.05 -10.68
C LYS A 71 2.75 34.27 -9.91
N ALA A 72 4.07 34.35 -9.71
CA ALA A 72 4.73 35.52 -9.15
C ALA A 72 5.30 36.43 -10.24
#